data_AF-A0A1Z9M2N1-F1
#
_entry.id   AF-A0A1Z9M2N1-F1
#
_cell.length_a   1.000
_cell.length_b   1.000
_cell.length_c   1.000
_cell.angle_alpha   90.00
_cell.angle_beta   90.00
_cell.angle_gamma   90.00
#
_symmetry.space_group_name_H-M   'P 1'
#
loop_
_entity.id
_entity.type
_entity.pdbx_description
1 polymer ?
#
loop_
_entity_poly.entity_id
_entity_poly.type
_entity_poly.pdbx_seq_one_letter_code
_entity_poly.pdbx_strand_id
1 'polypeptide(L)'
;AFDLNPNDPRVSSGYGEVLIRVGRCEEGIELLKKALELDPVPMGQTNSDKRLSDLLLGYFLFKKPEECLEIGGKLQNIDFRSWLILLESNKALEKNDSEFKKLVELCSQFKDRNFNMEIDRFHIQDQAINKNLINTAKELLG
;
A
#
# COMPACT_ATOMS: atom_id res chain seq x y z
N ALA A 1 -2.49 -26.25 -22.42
CA ALA A 1 -2.66 -26.16 -20.96
C ALA A 1 -1.58 -25.21 -20.45
N PHE A 2 -1.95 -24.09 -19.83
CA PHE A 2 -0.95 -23.24 -19.16
C PHE A 2 -0.65 -23.89 -17.83
N ASP A 3 0.47 -24.61 -17.74
CA ASP A 3 1.01 -25.06 -16.46
C ASP A 3 1.35 -23.81 -15.65
N LEU A 4 0.49 -23.50 -14.67
CA LEU A 4 0.78 -22.50 -13.65
C LEU A 4 1.99 -23.02 -12.87
N ASN A 5 3.17 -22.48 -13.15
CA ASN A 5 4.33 -22.73 -12.32
C ASN A 5 4.03 -22.15 -10.92
N PRO A 6 3.92 -22.96 -9.86
CA PRO A 6 3.63 -22.46 -8.52
C PRO A 6 4.76 -21.56 -7.96
N ASN A 7 5.91 -21.50 -8.63
CA ASN A 7 6.99 -20.56 -8.34
C ASN A 7 6.97 -19.29 -9.22
N ASP A 8 5.93 -19.07 -10.02
CA ASP A 8 5.78 -17.82 -10.76
C ASP A 8 5.48 -16.66 -9.77
N PRO A 9 6.32 -15.62 -9.74
CA PRO A 9 6.14 -14.50 -8.81
C PRO A 9 4.88 -13.69 -9.10
N ARG A 10 4.30 -13.77 -10.30
CA ARG A 10 3.00 -13.14 -10.62
C ARG A 10 1.85 -13.85 -9.92
N VAL A 11 1.89 -15.18 -9.88
CA VAL A 11 0.90 -16.01 -9.17
C VAL A 11 1.01 -15.77 -7.66
N SER A 12 2.23 -15.77 -7.13
CA SER A 12 2.48 -15.47 -5.71
C SER A 12 1.99 -14.07 -5.34
N SER A 13 2.21 -13.06 -6.19
CA SER A 13 1.67 -11.70 -5.97
C SER A 13 0.16 -11.67 -5.90
N GLY A 14 -0.50 -12.20 -6.93
CA GLY A 14 -1.95 -12.11 -7.04
C GLY A 14 -2.62 -12.84 -5.89
N TYR A 15 -2.07 -13.99 -5.49
CA TYR A 15 -2.57 -14.72 -4.34
C TYR A 15 -2.31 -13.97 -3.02
N GLY A 16 -1.13 -13.38 -2.85
CA GLY A 16 -0.80 -12.57 -1.67
C GLY A 16 -1.72 -11.36 -1.51
N GLU A 17 -2.00 -10.63 -2.59
CA GLU A 17 -2.94 -9.50 -2.61
C GLU A 17 -4.35 -9.93 -2.18
N VAL A 18 -4.84 -11.07 -2.68
CA VAL A 18 -6.15 -11.62 -2.30
C VAL A 18 -6.17 -12.00 -0.82
N LEU A 19 -5.14 -12.69 -0.33
CA LEU A 19 -5.02 -13.10 1.07
C LEU A 19 -5.05 -11.90 2.02
N ILE A 20 -4.32 -10.83 1.70
CA ILE A 20 -4.34 -9.57 2.45
C ILE A 20 -5.76 -9.00 2.53
N ARG A 21 -6.47 -8.94 1.39
CA ARG A 21 -7.84 -8.38 1.35
C ARG A 21 -8.88 -9.22 2.10
N VAL A 22 -8.65 -10.52 2.28
CA VAL A 22 -9.52 -11.40 3.08
C VAL A 22 -9.03 -11.58 4.53
N GLY A 23 -8.10 -10.75 4.99
CA GLY A 23 -7.64 -10.72 6.39
C GLY A 23 -6.53 -11.72 6.73
N ARG A 24 -6.08 -12.55 5.79
CA ARG A 24 -4.94 -13.47 5.96
C ARG A 24 -3.63 -12.73 5.65
N CYS A 25 -3.40 -11.63 6.37
CA CYS A 25 -2.34 -10.68 6.03
C CYS A 25 -0.94 -11.28 6.16
N GLU A 26 -0.66 -12.06 7.20
CA GLU A 26 0.65 -12.67 7.43
C GLU A 26 1.08 -13.57 6.25
N GLU A 27 0.21 -14.50 5.84
CA GLU A 27 0.46 -15.37 4.68
C GLU A 27 0.59 -14.57 3.37
N GLY A 28 -0.26 -13.55 3.20
CA GLY A 28 -0.21 -12.71 2.01
C GLY A 28 1.09 -11.90 1.92
N ILE A 29 1.56 -11.34 3.04
CA ILE A 29 2.83 -10.61 3.16
C ILE A 29 4.00 -11.52 2.77
N GLU A 30 4.06 -12.76 3.27
CA GLU A 30 5.15 -13.67 2.93
C GLU A 30 5.19 -14.02 1.43
N LEU A 31 4.02 -14.19 0.80
CA LEU A 31 3.94 -14.39 -0.64
C LEU A 31 4.37 -13.15 -1.43
N LEU A 32 3.98 -11.95 -0.99
CA LEU A 32 4.39 -10.70 -1.62
C LEU A 32 5.90 -10.47 -1.48
N LYS A 33 6.49 -10.78 -0.31
CA LYS A 33 7.94 -10.72 -0.09
C LYS A 33 8.69 -11.67 -1.02
N LYS A 34 8.25 -12.93 -1.10
CA LYS A 34 8.83 -13.90 -2.04
C LYS A 34 8.71 -13.43 -3.49
N ALA A 35 7.58 -12.83 -3.86
CA ALA A 35 7.37 -12.32 -5.20
C ALA A 35 8.28 -11.12 -5.52
N LEU A 36 8.48 -10.21 -4.55
CA LEU A 36 9.43 -9.10 -4.64
C LEU A 36 10.89 -9.60 -4.75
N GLU A 37 11.27 -10.66 -4.04
CA GLU A 37 12.61 -11.25 -4.11
C GLU A 37 12.90 -11.88 -5.48
N LEU A 38 11.93 -12.64 -6.01
CA LEU A 38 12.09 -13.38 -7.27
C LEU A 38 11.97 -12.49 -8.52
N ASP A 39 11.07 -11.51 -8.49
CA ASP A 39 10.79 -10.60 -9.61
C ASP A 39 10.45 -9.20 -9.06
N PRO A 40 11.49 -8.45 -8.67
CA PRO A 40 11.33 -7.16 -8.02
C PRO A 40 10.70 -6.11 -8.93
N VAL A 41 10.84 -6.23 -10.24
CA VAL A 41 10.29 -5.30 -11.24
C VAL A 41 9.41 -6.11 -12.21
N PRO A 42 8.09 -6.21 -11.95
CA PRO A 42 7.19 -6.98 -12.80
C PRO A 42 7.25 -6.56 -14.26
N MET A 43 6.97 -7.50 -15.16
CA MET A 43 6.89 -7.21 -16.59
C MET A 43 5.95 -6.03 -16.88
N GLY A 44 6.45 -5.03 -17.62
CA GLY A 44 5.71 -3.82 -17.97
C GLY A 44 5.78 -2.70 -16.92
N GLN A 45 6.49 -2.91 -15.81
CA GLN A 45 6.81 -1.85 -14.84
C GLN A 45 8.23 -1.32 -15.08
N THR A 46 8.48 -0.10 -14.62
CA THR A 46 9.81 0.55 -14.71
C THR A 46 10.63 0.38 -13.43
N ASN A 47 9.98 0.04 -12.31
CA ASN A 47 10.61 -0.12 -10.99
C ASN A 47 9.78 -1.07 -10.09
N SER A 48 10.17 -1.19 -8.81
CA SER A 48 9.53 -2.07 -7.83
C SER A 48 8.28 -1.49 -7.15
N ASP A 49 7.82 -0.29 -7.52
CA ASP A 49 6.75 0.41 -6.79
C ASP A 49 5.46 -0.42 -6.74
N LYS A 50 5.12 -1.17 -7.79
CA LYS A 50 3.96 -2.08 -7.77
C LYS A 50 4.08 -3.10 -6.63
N ARG A 51 5.20 -3.82 -6.54
CA ARG A 51 5.44 -4.83 -5.49
C ARG A 51 5.46 -4.21 -4.10
N LEU A 52 6.13 -3.07 -3.96
CA LEU A 52 6.27 -2.36 -2.70
C LEU A 52 4.93 -1.80 -2.20
N SER A 53 4.13 -1.21 -3.08
CA SER A 53 2.80 -0.68 -2.72
C SER A 53 1.80 -1.77 -2.29
N ASP A 54 1.89 -2.99 -2.85
CA ASP A 54 1.07 -4.12 -2.38
C ASP A 54 1.50 -4.59 -1.00
N LEU A 55 2.82 -4.67 -0.77
CA LEU A 55 3.38 -5.03 0.53
C LEU A 55 3.07 -3.98 1.60
N LEU A 56 3.10 -2.70 1.21
CA LEU A 56 2.69 -1.57 2.05
C LEU A 56 1.23 -1.70 2.51
N LEU A 57 0.31 -2.05 1.60
CA LEU A 57 -1.08 -2.33 1.97
C LEU A 57 -1.16 -3.53 2.94
N GLY A 58 -0.39 -4.59 2.70
CA GLY A 58 -0.32 -5.75 3.58
C GLY A 58 0.08 -5.38 5.01
N TYR A 59 1.19 -4.65 5.17
CA TYR A 59 1.63 -4.19 6.49
C TYR A 59 0.64 -3.24 7.15
N PHE A 60 0.01 -2.36 6.38
CA PHE A 60 -1.00 -1.44 6.92
C PHE A 60 -2.19 -2.19 7.50
N LEU A 61 -2.75 -3.16 6.77
CA LEU A 61 -3.85 -3.99 7.24
C LEU A 61 -3.44 -4.93 8.38
N PHE A 62 -2.16 -5.31 8.44
CA PHE A 62 -1.59 -6.08 9.54
C PHE A 62 -1.16 -5.22 10.74
N LYS A 63 -1.45 -3.90 10.72
CA LYS A 63 -1.14 -2.94 11.79
C LYS A 63 0.36 -2.89 12.14
N LYS A 64 1.18 -2.80 11.10
CA LYS A 64 2.64 -2.73 11.14
C LYS A 64 3.15 -1.38 10.60
N PRO A 65 2.95 -0.28 11.36
CA PRO A 65 3.20 1.07 10.85
C PRO A 65 4.70 1.34 10.64
N GLU A 66 5.60 0.75 11.44
CA GLU A 66 7.05 0.87 11.23
C GLU A 66 7.47 0.27 9.88
N GLU A 67 6.99 -0.93 9.59
CA GLU A 67 7.24 -1.61 8.31
C GLU A 67 6.60 -0.86 7.13
N CYS A 68 5.44 -0.21 7.35
CA CYS A 68 4.85 0.67 6.34
C CYS A 68 5.80 1.82 5.97
N LEU A 69 6.39 2.48 6.96
CA LEU A 69 7.33 3.58 6.72
C LEU A 69 8.64 3.08 6.08
N GLU A 70 9.12 1.89 6.46
CA GLU A 70 10.30 1.28 5.83
C GLU A 70 10.07 0.98 4.35
N ILE A 71 8.92 0.39 4.00
CA ILE A 71 8.55 0.12 2.61
C ILE A 71 8.30 1.42 1.85
N GLY A 72 7.62 2.39 2.48
CA GLY A 72 7.36 3.71 1.88
C GLY A 72 8.63 4.45 1.48
N GLY A 73 9.69 4.36 2.29
CA GLY A 73 10.99 4.96 1.98
C GLY A 73 11.70 4.34 0.77
N LYS A 74 11.25 3.18 0.29
CA LYS A 74 11.78 2.50 -0.91
C LYS A 74 11.01 2.84 -2.19
N LEU A 75 9.83 3.47 -2.08
CA LEU A 75 9.03 3.88 -3.23
C LEU A 75 9.71 5.02 -3.98
N GLN A 76 9.79 4.91 -5.29
CA GLN A 76 10.25 6.00 -6.14
C GLN A 76 9.11 6.98 -6.44
N ASN A 77 7.89 6.47 -6.62
CA ASN A 77 6.69 7.26 -6.81
C ASN A 77 5.65 6.87 -5.76
N ILE A 78 5.24 7.84 -4.95
CA ILE A 78 4.20 7.64 -3.95
C ILE A 78 2.85 7.89 -4.64
N ASP A 79 2.10 6.81 -4.90
CA ASP A 79 0.72 6.90 -5.40
C ASP A 79 -0.26 7.32 -4.30
N PHE A 80 -1.52 7.58 -4.67
CA PHE A 80 -2.54 8.06 -3.74
C PHE A 80 -2.80 7.10 -2.57
N ARG A 81 -2.80 5.79 -2.83
CA ARG A 81 -3.00 4.75 -1.81
C ARG A 81 -1.82 4.74 -0.83
N SER A 82 -0.60 4.69 -1.35
CA SER A 82 0.62 4.67 -0.54
C SER A 82 0.75 5.95 0.27
N TRP A 83 0.43 7.10 -0.31
CA TRP A 83 0.41 8.39 0.38
C TRP A 83 -0.50 8.38 1.62
N LEU A 84 -1.77 7.97 1.46
CA LEU A 84 -2.70 7.89 2.59
C LEU A 84 -2.24 6.91 3.67
N ILE A 85 -1.74 5.72 3.28
CA ILE A 85 -1.23 4.72 4.22
C ILE A 85 -0.04 5.26 5.01
N LEU A 86 0.89 5.96 4.35
CA LEU A 86 2.07 6.53 5.02
C LEU A 86 1.70 7.66 5.97
N LEU A 87 0.70 8.48 5.64
CA LEU A 87 0.16 9.48 6.55
C LEU A 87 -0.45 8.84 7.80
N GLU A 88 -1.31 7.83 7.62
CA GLU A 88 -1.91 7.09 8.74
C GLU A 88 -0.86 6.39 9.60
N SER A 89 0.16 5.81 8.97
CA SER A 89 1.25 5.12 9.68
C SER A 89 2.09 6.09 10.51
N ASN A 90 2.36 7.31 10.00
CA ASN A 90 3.01 8.36 10.80
C ASN A 90 2.13 8.83 11.95
N LYS A 91 0.82 9.04 11.72
CA LYS A 91 -0.15 9.40 12.77
C LYS A 91 -0.19 8.33 13.87
N ALA A 92 -0.21 7.04 13.51
CA ALA A 92 -0.21 5.92 14.44
C ALA A 92 1.06 5.85 15.32
N LEU A 93 2.18 6.37 14.80
CA LEU A 93 3.46 6.45 15.51
C LEU A 93 3.70 7.82 16.16
N GLU A 94 2.72 8.72 16.12
CA GLU A 94 2.83 10.11 16.60
C GLU A 94 4.04 10.88 16.02
N LYS A 95 4.45 10.51 14.80
CA LYS A 95 5.58 11.16 14.11
C LYS A 95 5.14 12.46 13.48
N ASN A 96 5.96 13.50 13.67
CA ASN A 96 5.80 14.82 13.05
C ASN A 96 7.14 15.41 12.63
N ASP A 97 7.98 14.55 12.04
CA ASP A 97 9.31 14.88 11.55
C ASP A 97 9.26 15.52 10.14
N SER A 98 10.44 15.70 9.53
CA SER A 98 10.54 16.35 8.22
C SER A 98 9.92 15.51 7.10
N GLU A 99 9.97 14.20 7.23
CA GLU A 99 9.44 13.20 6.32
C GLU A 99 7.91 13.26 6.32
N PHE A 100 7.29 13.32 7.50
CA PHE A 100 5.84 13.52 7.62
C PHE A 100 5.39 14.83 6.96
N LYS A 101 6.11 15.93 7.15
CA LYS A 101 5.79 17.22 6.52
C LYS A 101 5.85 17.14 4.99
N LYS A 102 6.87 16.48 4.43
CA LYS A 102 6.96 16.22 2.99
C LYS A 102 5.75 15.44 2.48
N LEU A 103 5.29 14.42 3.22
CA LEU A 103 4.08 13.68 2.84
C LEU A 103 2.85 14.60 2.84
N VAL A 104 2.70 15.49 3.83
CA VAL A 104 1.59 16.46 3.84
C VAL A 104 1.64 17.37 2.62
N GLU A 105 2.82 17.85 2.21
CA GLU A 105 2.99 18.71 1.02
C GLU A 105 2.60 18.02 -0.31
N LEU A 106 2.74 16.68 -0.38
CA LEU A 106 2.30 15.89 -1.53
C LEU A 106 0.77 15.93 -1.76
N CYS A 107 -0.03 16.41 -0.79
CA CYS A 107 -1.48 16.53 -0.95
C CYS A 107 -1.87 17.35 -2.19
N SER A 108 -1.02 18.31 -2.58
CA SER A 108 -1.19 19.13 -3.77
C SER A 108 -1.32 18.32 -5.06
N GLN A 109 -0.70 17.15 -5.15
CA GLN A 109 -0.77 16.25 -6.32
C GLN A 109 -2.10 15.49 -6.41
N PHE A 110 -2.89 15.51 -5.33
CA PHE A 110 -4.10 14.70 -5.18
C PHE A 110 -5.37 15.54 -5.02
N LYS A 111 -5.29 16.88 -5.15
CA LYS A 111 -6.43 17.80 -4.91
C LYS A 111 -7.66 17.54 -5.78
N ASP A 112 -7.47 17.18 -7.05
CA ASP A 112 -8.57 16.96 -7.99
C ASP A 112 -9.13 15.53 -7.98
N ARG A 113 -8.68 14.70 -7.03
CA ARG A 113 -9.04 13.27 -6.93
C ARG A 113 -10.41 13.13 -6.25
N ASN A 114 -11.25 12.24 -6.78
CA ASN A 114 -12.41 11.76 -6.01
C ASN A 114 -11.96 10.70 -5.00
N PHE A 115 -11.47 11.16 -3.85
CA PHE A 115 -10.89 10.29 -2.83
C PHE A 115 -11.87 9.21 -2.32
N ASN A 116 -13.18 9.47 -2.30
CA ASN A 116 -14.17 8.45 -1.92
C ASN A 116 -14.17 7.27 -2.89
N MET A 117 -14.19 7.55 -4.21
CA MET A 117 -14.13 6.49 -5.22
C MET A 117 -12.77 5.78 -5.25
N GLU A 118 -11.66 6.49 -5.00
CA GLU A 118 -10.34 5.86 -4.99
C GLU A 118 -10.15 4.94 -3.78
N ILE A 119 -10.60 5.35 -2.58
CA ILE A 119 -10.52 4.53 -1.38
C ILE A 119 -11.39 3.26 -1.51
N ASP A 120 -12.57 3.36 -2.12
CA ASP A 120 -13.42 2.19 -2.40
C ASP A 120 -12.68 1.12 -3.25
N ARG A 121 -11.86 1.57 -4.22
CA ARG A 121 -11.04 0.70 -5.08
C ARG A 121 -9.87 0.05 -4.36
N PHE A 122 -9.57 0.42 -3.11
CA PHE A 122 -8.57 -0.30 -2.32
C PHE A 122 -9.08 -1.68 -1.90
N HIS A 123 -10.40 -1.90 -1.95
CA HIS A 123 -11.06 -3.16 -1.61
C HIS A 123 -10.70 -3.67 -0.20
N ILE A 124 -10.60 -2.74 0.74
CA ILE A 124 -10.42 -3.03 2.16
C ILE A 124 -11.78 -3.38 2.76
N GLN A 125 -11.90 -4.56 3.37
CA GLN A 125 -13.17 -5.03 3.94
C GLN A 125 -13.58 -4.27 5.21
N ASP A 126 -12.59 -3.86 6.01
CA ASP A 126 -12.82 -3.14 7.25
C ASP A 126 -13.30 -1.70 6.98
N GLN A 127 -14.57 -1.45 7.25
CA GLN A 127 -15.21 -0.15 7.05
C GLN A 127 -14.65 0.93 7.98
N ALA A 128 -14.13 0.57 9.15
CA ALA A 128 -13.49 1.53 10.04
C ALA A 128 -12.20 2.05 9.42
N ILE A 129 -11.41 1.18 8.78
CA ILE A 129 -10.20 1.58 8.05
C ILE A 129 -10.56 2.51 6.88
N ASN A 130 -11.55 2.16 6.06
CA ASN A 130 -12.00 3.03 4.97
C ASN A 130 -12.45 4.41 5.48
N LYS A 131 -13.22 4.44 6.58
CA LYS A 131 -13.67 5.69 7.19
C LYS A 131 -12.49 6.55 7.68
N ASN A 132 -11.48 5.94 8.29
CA ASN A 132 -10.28 6.65 8.75
C ASN A 132 -9.50 7.23 7.56
N LEU A 133 -9.29 6.45 6.50
CA LEU A 133 -8.64 6.93 5.27
C LEU A 133 -9.41 8.11 4.64
N ILE A 134 -10.76 8.03 4.60
CA ILE A 134 -11.62 9.11 4.09
C ILE A 134 -11.47 10.37 4.95
N ASN A 135 -11.47 10.23 6.28
CA ASN A 135 -11.31 11.37 7.18
C ASN A 135 -9.96 12.05 6.97
N THR A 136 -8.87 11.29 6.88
CA THR A 136 -7.53 11.84 6.61
C THR A 136 -7.44 12.50 5.24
N ALA A 137 -8.02 11.89 4.20
CA ALA A 137 -8.10 12.53 2.89
C ALA A 137 -8.88 13.85 2.95
N LYS A 138 -10.01 13.88 3.67
CA LYS A 138 -10.84 15.08 3.84
C LYS A 138 -10.14 16.19 4.63
N GLU A 139 -9.35 15.85 5.64
CA GLU A 139 -8.55 16.82 6.41
C GLU A 139 -7.52 17.55 5.54
N LEU A 140 -6.96 16.89 4.53
CA LEU A 140 -5.85 17.40 3.72
C LEU A 140 -6.28 17.92 2.34
N LEU A 141 -7.39 17.42 1.79
CA LEU A 141 -7.86 17.71 0.43
C LEU A 141 -9.23 18.40 0.40
N GLY A 142 -9.96 18.41 1.51
CA GLY A 142 -11.31 18.97 1.62
C GLY A 142 -11.37 20.47 1.93
#